data_AF-A0A966XL25-F1
#
_entry.id   AF-A0A966XL25-F1
#
_cell.length_a   1.000
_cell.length_b   1.000
_cell.length_c   1.000
_cell.angle_alpha   90.00
_cell.angle_beta   90.00
_cell.angle_gamma   90.00
#
_symmetry.space_group_name_H-M   'P 1'
#
loop_
_entity.id
_entity.type
_entity.pdbx_description
1 polymer ?
#
loop_
_entity_poly.entity_id
_entity_poly.type
_entity_poly.pdbx_seq_one_letter_code
_entity_poly.pdbx_strand_id
1 'polypeptide(L)' 'PGDELLLEVTLGRMSARAGKGSGRASVGGETACECELMFVLVDA' A
#
# COMPACT_ATOMS: atom_id res chain seq x y z
N PRO A 1 -2.20 21.61 -5.14
CA PRO A 1 -1.55 20.95 -3.98
C PRO A 1 -2.27 21.37 -2.69
N GLY A 2 -2.84 20.40 -1.97
CA GLY A 2 -3.67 20.68 -0.79
C GLY A 2 -4.68 19.59 -0.48
N ASP A 3 -4.94 18.69 -1.43
CA ASP A 3 -5.86 17.58 -1.21
C ASP A 3 -5.21 16.48 -0.36
N GLU A 4 -6.04 15.83 0.47
CA GLU A 4 -5.62 14.68 1.27
C GLU A 4 -5.58 13.42 0.41
N LEU A 5 -4.42 12.75 0.42
CA LEU A 5 -4.23 11.47 -0.24
C LEU A 5 -4.41 10.34 0.77
N LEU A 6 -5.50 9.59 0.62
CA LEU A 6 -5.74 8.39 1.42
C LEU A 6 -5.01 7.20 0.79
N LEU A 7 -4.17 6.53 1.58
CA LEU A 7 -3.44 5.33 1.19
C LEU A 7 -3.96 4.12 1.97
N GLU A 8 -4.44 3.13 1.24
CA GLU A 8 -4.90 1.86 1.79
C GLU A 8 -4.03 0.74 1.23
N VAL A 9 -3.56 -0.15 2.11
CA VAL A 9 -2.77 -1.32 1.69
C VAL A 9 -3.41 -2.56 2.28
N THR A 10 -3.78 -3.49 1.41
CA THR A 10 -4.19 -4.84 1.80
C THR A 10 -2.98 -5.76 1.76
N LEU A 11 -2.59 -6.32 2.90
CA LEU A 11 -1.52 -7.31 2.98
C LEU A 11 -2.00 -8.62 2.35
N GLY A 12 -1.27 -9.07 1.33
CA GLY A 12 -1.51 -10.34 0.67
C GLY A 12 -0.61 -11.43 1.25
N ARG A 13 0.21 -12.05 0.38
CA ARG A 13 1.12 -13.11 0.79
C ARG A 13 2.23 -12.56 1.68
N MET A 14 2.34 -13.09 2.88
CA MET A 14 3.46 -12.85 3.79
C MET A 14 4.35 -14.10 3.90
N SER A 15 5.66 -13.87 3.94
CA SER A 15 6.68 -14.84 4.31
C SER A 15 7.38 -14.39 5.59
N ALA A 16 8.33 -15.17 6.10
CA ALA A 16 9.05 -14.84 7.33
C ALA A 16 9.74 -13.47 7.31
N ARG A 17 10.19 -12.99 6.14
CA ARG A 17 10.96 -11.74 6.00
C ARG A 17 10.48 -10.82 4.88
N ALA A 18 9.60 -11.27 4.00
CA ALA A 18 9.12 -10.45 2.89
C ALA A 18 7.62 -10.62 2.70
N GLY A 19 6.95 -9.56 2.25
CA GLY A 19 5.53 -9.55 1.97
C GLY A 19 5.21 -8.90 0.64
N LYS A 20 4.02 -9.22 0.14
CA LYS A 20 3.37 -8.49 -0.95
C LYS A 20 2.08 -7.88 -0.44
N GLY A 21 1.72 -6.72 -0.96
CA GLY A 21 0.46 -6.06 -0.67
C GLY A 21 -0.09 -5.36 -1.90
N SER A 22 -1.41 -5.22 -1.96
CA SER A 22 -2.07 -4.42 -2.98
C SER A 22 -2.38 -3.05 -2.37
N GLY A 23 -1.93 -1.98 -3.02
CA GLY A 23 -2.07 -0.60 -2.57
C GLY A 23 -3.06 0.17 -3.43
N ARG A 24 -3.91 0.97 -2.79
CA ARG A 24 -4.81 1.93 -3.42
C ARG A 24 -4.58 3.32 -2.84
N ALA A 25 -4.42 4.29 -3.72
CA ALA A 25 -4.37 5.71 -3.37
C ALA A 25 -5.63 6.41 -3.90
N SER A 26 -6.29 7.21 -3.07
CA SER A 26 -7.50 7.95 -3.45
C SER A 26 -7.52 9.37 -2.92
N VAL A 27 -8.20 10.26 -3.64
CA VAL A 27 -8.45 11.65 -3.26
C VAL A 27 -9.94 11.91 -3.38
N GLY A 28 -10.57 12.39 -2.31
CA GLY A 28 -12.02 12.61 -2.31
C GLY A 28 -12.85 11.35 -2.58
N GLY A 29 -12.31 10.16 -2.29
CA GLY A 29 -12.95 8.86 -2.55
C GLY A 29 -12.72 8.29 -3.96
N GLU A 30 -12.13 9.06 -4.87
CA GLU A 30 -11.81 8.61 -6.22
C GLU A 30 -10.41 8.00 -6.28
N THR A 31 -10.28 6.81 -6.90
CA THR A 31 -8.99 6.14 -7.07
C THR A 31 -8.09 6.96 -8.00
N ALA A 32 -6.94 7.38 -7.48
CA ALA A 32 -5.90 8.06 -8.23
C ALA A 32 -4.80 7.09 -8.71
N CYS A 33 -4.52 6.02 -7.95
CA CYS A 33 -3.51 5.02 -8.28
C CYS A 33 -3.82 3.68 -7.61
N GLU A 34 -3.50 2.58 -8.31
CA GLU A 34 -3.47 1.22 -7.76
C GLU A 34 -2.16 0.54 -8.16
N CYS A 35 -1.57 -0.22 -7.24
CA CYS A 35 -0.31 -0.90 -7.49
C CYS A 35 -0.10 -2.13 -6.59
N GLU A 36 0.80 -3.01 -7.03
CA GLU A 36 1.32 -4.08 -6.21
C GLU A 36 2.63 -3.65 -5.55
N LEU A 37 2.74 -3.90 -4.25
CA LEU A 37 3.86 -3.53 -3.39
C LEU A 37 4.58 -4.80 -2.95
N MET A 38 5.91 -4.72 -2.89
CA MET A 38 6.76 -5.75 -2.28
C MET A 38 7.62 -5.09 -1.21
N PHE A 39 7.68 -5.70 -0.04
CA PHE A 39 8.41 -5.16 1.10
C PHE A 39 9.17 -6.26 1.85
N VAL A 40 10.20 -5.85 2.60
CA VAL A 40 11.01 -6.73 3.46
C VAL A 40 10.84 -6.23 4.90
N LEU A 41 10.46 -7.13 5.80
CA LEU A 41 10.41 -6.87 7.23
C LEU A 41 11.79 -7.16 7.83
N VAL A 42 12.33 -6.17 8.52
CA VAL A 42 13.58 -6.27 9.29
C VAL A 42 13.31 -5.88 10.74
N ASP A 43 14.10 -6.42 11.65
CA ASP A 43 14.02 -6.07 13.07
C ASP A 43 14.46 -4.61 13.28
N ALA A 44 13.93 -3.98 14.33
CA ALA A 44 14.12 -2.56 14.64
C ALA A 44 15.49 -2.25 15.27
#